data_AF-A0A7W1ASI8-F1
#
_entry.id   AF-A0A7W1ASI8-F1
#
_cell.length_a   1.000
_cell.length_b   1.000
_cell.length_c   1.000
_cell.angle_alpha   90.00
_cell.angle_beta   90.00
_cell.angle_gamma   90.00
#
_symmetry.space_group_name_H-M   'P 1'
#
loop_
_entity.id
_entity.type
_entity.pdbx_description
1 polymer ?
#
loop_
_entity_poly.entity_id
_entity_poly.type
_entity_poly.pdbx_seq_one_letter_code
_entity_poly.pdbx_strand_id
1 'polypeptide(L)'
;MPKPDRAPAPQVVEVDVVPAGPFRMPGGGRDGVLRRRDRVLRRVIGVDEEPVEVRAWPCGGAVRFRAVAAHRASAAWAVERMRFAVGVDHDLGPFHRRFWRHELLGPVLRRKPWLRPRRRPEPFEALAWA
;
A
#
# COMPACT_ATOMS: atom_id res chain seq x y z
N MET A 1 -17.85 39.34 0.00
CA MET A 1 -17.44 37.94 -0.23
C MET A 1 -16.39 37.59 0.80
N PRO A 2 -16.56 36.53 1.61
CA PRO A 2 -15.49 36.03 2.48
C PRO A 2 -14.29 35.65 1.61
N LYS A 3 -13.09 36.04 2.03
CA LYS A 3 -11.83 35.64 1.40
C LYS A 3 -11.72 34.12 1.57
N PRO A 4 -11.35 33.33 0.54
CA PRO A 4 -11.19 31.90 0.71
C PRO A 4 -10.16 31.68 1.83
N ASP A 5 -10.59 30.95 2.85
CA ASP A 5 -9.74 30.60 3.97
C ASP A 5 -8.48 29.93 3.39
N ARG A 6 -7.31 30.41 3.80
CA ARG A 6 -6.06 29.91 3.24
C ARG A 6 -5.97 28.44 3.62
N ALA A 7 -6.04 27.54 2.63
CA ALA A 7 -5.89 26.12 2.86
C ALA A 7 -4.62 25.88 3.69
N PRO A 8 -4.70 25.04 4.75
CA PRO A 8 -3.56 24.79 5.62
C PRO A 8 -2.40 24.26 4.79
N ALA A 9 -1.17 24.58 5.21
CA ALA A 9 0.02 24.07 4.53
C ALA A 9 -0.02 22.53 4.53
N PRO A 10 0.29 21.89 3.38
CA PRO A 10 0.17 20.45 3.26
C PRO A 10 1.11 19.75 4.26
N GLN A 11 0.52 18.89 5.08
CA GLN A 11 1.21 18.03 6.02
C GLN A 11 1.75 16.80 5.28
N VAL A 12 2.95 16.38 5.67
CA VAL A 12 3.62 15.21 5.08
C VAL A 12 3.88 14.17 6.17
N VAL A 13 3.49 12.93 5.89
CA VAL A 13 3.87 11.77 6.70
C VAL A 13 4.70 10.84 5.84
N GLU A 14 5.90 10.47 6.31
CA GLU A 14 6.80 9.55 5.63
C GLU A 14 7.25 8.44 6.60
N VAL A 15 7.19 7.19 6.14
CA VAL A 15 7.52 5.99 6.94
C VAL A 15 8.23 4.97 6.07
N ASP A 16 9.34 4.43 6.56
CA ASP A 16 10.05 3.29 5.96
C ASP A 16 9.61 2.00 6.65
N VAL A 17 9.15 1.02 5.87
CA VAL A 17 8.69 -0.26 6.39
C VAL A 17 9.48 -1.40 5.77
N VAL A 18 10.17 -2.17 6.62
CA VAL A 18 10.84 -3.41 6.19
C VAL A 18 9.77 -4.48 5.95
N PRO A 19 9.71 -5.10 4.77
CA PRO A 19 8.72 -6.13 4.50
C PRO A 19 8.84 -7.34 5.42
N ALA A 20 7.68 -7.87 5.83
CA ALA A 20 7.62 -9.15 6.53
C ALA A 20 7.90 -10.31 5.55
N GLY A 21 9.17 -10.72 5.48
CA GLY A 21 9.64 -11.81 4.63
C GLY A 21 9.86 -11.43 3.14
N PRO A 22 10.01 -12.42 2.24
CA PRO A 22 10.33 -12.16 0.83
C PRO A 22 9.30 -11.23 0.17
N PHE A 23 9.76 -10.12 -0.40
CA PHE A 23 8.87 -9.07 -0.92
C PHE A 23 9.25 -8.62 -2.33
N ARG A 24 8.21 -8.40 -3.14
CA ARG A 24 8.31 -7.74 -4.44
C ARG A 24 7.20 -6.70 -4.53
N MET A 25 7.55 -5.48 -4.93
CA MET A 25 6.57 -4.41 -5.15
C MET A 25 5.50 -4.84 -6.16
N PRO A 26 4.21 -4.65 -5.85
CA PRO A 26 3.14 -4.96 -6.79
C PRO A 26 3.13 -4.02 -8.01
N GLY A 27 2.35 -4.40 -9.01
CA GLY A 27 2.02 -3.51 -10.13
C GLY A 27 0.97 -2.48 -9.76
N GLY A 28 0.49 -1.72 -10.76
CA GLY A 28 -0.72 -0.91 -10.59
C GLY A 28 -1.96 -1.76 -10.30
N GLY A 29 -2.97 -1.12 -9.72
CA GLY A 29 -4.27 -1.72 -9.47
C GLY A 29 -5.10 -1.83 -10.75
N ARG A 30 -6.03 -2.79 -10.77
CA ARG A 30 -7.01 -2.92 -11.85
C ARG A 30 -8.15 -1.90 -11.77
N ASP A 31 -8.23 -1.15 -10.68
CA ASP A 31 -9.23 -0.08 -10.46
C ASP A 31 -8.91 1.20 -11.25
N GLY A 32 -7.73 1.29 -11.88
CA GLY A 32 -7.28 2.51 -12.53
C GLY A 32 -6.95 3.65 -11.55
N VAL A 33 -6.95 3.41 -10.25
CA VAL A 33 -6.66 4.41 -9.22
C VAL A 33 -5.25 4.22 -8.68
N LEU A 34 -4.87 2.98 -8.36
CA LEU A 34 -3.47 2.68 -8.03
C LEU A 34 -2.64 2.62 -9.31
N ARG A 35 -1.82 3.65 -9.55
CA ARG A 35 -0.95 3.73 -10.72
C ARG A 35 0.48 3.41 -10.34
N ARG A 36 1.19 2.74 -11.24
CA ARG A 36 2.64 2.55 -11.13
C ARG A 36 3.31 3.31 -12.25
N ARG A 37 4.27 4.17 -11.90
CA ARG A 37 5.20 4.80 -12.84
C ARG A 37 6.60 4.55 -12.31
N ASP A 38 7.45 4.00 -13.17
CA ASP A 38 8.78 3.53 -12.78
C ASP A 38 8.72 2.54 -11.59
N ARG A 39 9.37 2.89 -10.48
CA ARG A 39 9.38 2.12 -9.22
C ARG A 39 8.45 2.71 -8.14
N VAL A 40 7.62 3.68 -8.51
CA VAL A 40 6.72 4.38 -7.58
C VAL A 40 5.28 3.97 -7.83
N LEU A 41 4.62 3.50 -6.78
CA LEU A 41 3.16 3.40 -6.71
C LEU A 41 2.60 4.74 -6.24
N ARG A 42 1.53 5.21 -6.86
CA ARG A 42 0.79 6.40 -6.45
C ARG A 42 -0.71 6.13 -6.46
N ARG A 43 -1.41 6.70 -5.48
CA ARG A 43 -2.84 6.55 -5.30
C ARG A 43 -3.40 7.76 -4.55
N VAL A 44 -4.65 8.14 -4.83
CA VAL A 44 -5.45 8.97 -3.93
C VAL A 44 -6.31 8.06 -3.05
N ILE A 45 -6.35 8.35 -1.75
CA ILE A 45 -7.21 7.69 -0.77
C ILE A 45 -8.10 8.78 -0.15
N GLY A 46 -9.41 8.58 -0.14
CA GLY A 46 -10.32 9.46 0.59
C GLY A 46 -10.30 9.13 2.08
N VAL A 47 -10.09 10.14 2.91
CA VAL A 47 -10.22 10.06 4.38
C VAL A 47 -11.31 11.05 4.76
N ASP A 48 -12.48 10.56 5.12
CA ASP A 48 -13.70 11.37 5.22
C ASP A 48 -13.93 12.14 3.90
N GLU A 49 -13.94 13.47 3.92
CA GLU A 49 -14.06 14.34 2.74
C GLU A 49 -12.71 14.79 2.16
N GLU A 50 -11.59 14.33 2.75
CA GLU A 50 -10.25 14.79 2.39
C GLU A 50 -9.55 13.82 1.43
N PRO A 51 -9.13 14.27 0.23
CA PRO A 51 -8.32 13.47 -0.67
C PRO A 51 -6.85 13.49 -0.25
N VAL A 52 -6.29 12.32 0.03
CA VAL A 52 -4.88 12.17 0.41
C VAL A 52 -4.08 11.50 -0.70
N GLU A 53 -3.04 12.16 -1.21
CA GLU A 53 -2.10 11.55 -2.16
C GLU A 53 -1.09 10.69 -1.40
N VAL A 54 -1.01 9.40 -1.72
CA VAL A 54 -0.05 8.47 -1.16
C VAL A 54 0.86 7.91 -2.25
N ARG A 55 2.16 7.86 -1.96
CA ARG A 55 3.20 7.27 -2.79
C ARG A 55 3.93 6.17 -2.03
N ALA A 56 4.34 5.11 -2.72
CA ALA A 56 5.16 4.05 -2.16
C ALA A 56 6.27 3.59 -3.12
N TRP A 57 7.50 3.44 -2.63
CA TRP A 57 8.64 3.01 -3.44
C TRP A 57 9.70 2.24 -2.63
N PRO A 58 10.49 1.34 -3.25
CA PRO A 58 11.60 0.68 -2.56
C PRO A 58 12.66 1.68 -2.09
N CYS A 59 13.15 1.52 -0.87
CA CYS A 59 14.24 2.32 -0.30
C CYS A 59 15.09 1.44 0.63
N GLY A 60 16.34 1.13 0.24
CA GLY A 60 17.32 0.50 1.14
C GLY A 60 16.88 -0.82 1.81
N GLY A 61 16.14 -1.68 1.11
CA GLY A 61 15.59 -2.93 1.68
C GLY A 61 14.23 -2.77 2.38
N ALA A 62 13.77 -1.53 2.56
CA ALA A 62 12.43 -1.19 2.99
C ALA A 62 11.55 -0.72 1.81
N VAL A 63 10.29 -0.45 2.11
CA VAL A 63 9.37 0.32 1.26
C VAL A 63 9.07 1.63 1.98
N ARG A 64 9.39 2.75 1.34
CA ARG A 64 9.03 4.07 1.80
C ARG A 64 7.62 4.40 1.39
N PHE A 65 6.82 4.86 2.33
CA PHE A 65 5.48 5.38 2.12
C PHE A 65 5.49 6.87 2.45
N ARG A 66 4.93 7.69 1.56
CA ARG A 66 4.76 9.13 1.78
C ARG A 66 3.34 9.54 1.45
N ALA A 67 2.66 10.16 2.40
CA ALA A 67 1.35 10.75 2.21
C ALA A 67 1.41 12.28 2.37
N VAL A 68 0.59 12.98 1.58
CA VAL A 68 0.43 14.43 1.62
C VAL A 68 -1.06 14.76 1.76
N ALA A 69 -1.39 15.54 2.78
CA ALA A 69 -2.77 15.88 3.15
C ALA A 69 -2.83 17.28 3.78
N ALA A 70 -4.00 17.91 3.85
CA ALA A 70 -4.23 19.09 4.68
C ALA A 70 -4.10 18.76 6.18
N HIS A 71 -4.53 17.56 6.60
CA HIS A 71 -4.44 17.11 7.98
C HIS A 71 -3.45 15.96 8.15
N ARG A 72 -2.55 16.09 9.15
CA ARG A 72 -1.55 15.06 9.44
C ARG A 72 -2.17 13.71 9.80
N ALA A 73 -3.32 13.70 10.48
CA ALA A 73 -4.04 12.48 10.83
C ALA A 73 -4.49 11.71 9.57
N SER A 74 -5.06 12.42 8.59
CA SER A 74 -5.45 11.86 7.29
C SER A 74 -4.26 11.29 6.52
N ALA A 75 -3.13 12.00 6.51
CA ALA A 75 -1.89 11.49 5.92
C ALA A 75 -1.42 10.19 6.59
N ALA A 76 -1.41 10.14 7.93
CA ALA A 76 -0.98 8.96 8.67
C ALA A 76 -1.91 7.75 8.41
N TRP A 77 -3.22 7.98 8.43
CA TRP A 77 -4.21 6.94 8.15
C TRP A 77 -4.07 6.39 6.73
N ALA A 78 -3.86 7.26 5.74
CA ALA A 78 -3.67 6.86 4.35
C ALA A 78 -2.38 6.07 4.14
N VAL A 79 -1.31 6.37 4.89
CA VAL A 79 -0.10 5.51 4.93
C VAL A 79 -0.45 4.10 5.40
N GLU A 80 -1.18 3.96 6.50
CA GLU A 80 -1.60 2.65 7.02
C GLU A 80 -2.46 1.87 6.03
N ARG A 81 -3.40 2.54 5.35
CA ARG A 81 -4.21 1.92 4.29
C ARG A 81 -3.37 1.47 3.10
N MET A 82 -2.42 2.30 2.66
CA MET A 82 -1.53 1.96 1.56
C MET A 82 -0.58 0.81 1.93
N ARG A 83 -0.09 0.76 3.18
CA ARG A 83 0.69 -0.37 3.72
C ARG A 83 -0.09 -1.67 3.65
N PHE A 84 -1.34 -1.66 4.12
CA PHE A 84 -2.24 -2.81 4.03
C PHE A 84 -2.46 -3.26 2.59
N ALA A 85 -2.76 -2.32 1.68
CA ALA A 85 -3.02 -2.61 0.26
C ALA A 85 -1.79 -3.19 -0.47
N VAL A 86 -0.60 -2.65 -0.17
CA VAL A 86 0.68 -3.17 -0.69
C VAL A 86 1.06 -4.52 -0.08
N GLY A 87 0.55 -4.82 1.12
CA GLY A 87 0.81 -6.08 1.83
C GLY A 87 2.23 -6.18 2.38
N VAL A 88 2.85 -5.04 2.70
CA VAL A 88 4.24 -4.97 3.18
C VAL A 88 4.39 -5.64 4.56
N ASP A 89 3.37 -5.50 5.42
CA ASP A 89 3.34 -6.07 6.77
C ASP A 89 2.83 -7.53 6.80
N HIS A 90 2.48 -8.11 5.66
CA HIS A 90 1.88 -9.44 5.64
C HIS A 90 2.93 -10.54 5.75
N ASP A 91 3.08 -11.09 6.96
CA ASP A 91 3.98 -12.23 7.22
C ASP A 91 3.43 -13.53 6.63
N LEU A 92 4.07 -13.99 5.56
CA LEU A 92 3.81 -15.29 4.94
C LEU A 92 4.66 -16.42 5.54
N GLY A 93 5.53 -16.13 6.51
CA GLY A 93 6.41 -17.09 7.17
C GLY A 93 5.68 -18.35 7.67
N PRO A 94 4.58 -18.23 8.44
CA PRO A 94 3.80 -19.39 8.89
C PRO A 94 3.23 -20.21 7.72
N PHE A 95 2.72 -19.53 6.69
CA PHE A 95 2.18 -20.18 5.50
C PHE A 95 3.27 -20.91 4.71
N HIS A 96 4.43 -20.27 4.49
CA HIS A 96 5.58 -20.88 3.85
C HIS A 96 6.05 -22.10 4.64
N ARG A 97 6.25 -22.00 5.96
CA ARG A 97 6.69 -23.15 6.77
C ARG A 97 5.76 -24.36 6.62
N ARG A 98 4.45 -24.13 6.62
CA ARG A 98 3.44 -25.20 6.50
C ARG A 98 3.42 -25.83 5.10
N PHE A 99 3.51 -25.02 4.04
CA PHE A 99 3.25 -25.48 2.68
C PHE A 99 4.50 -25.58 1.78
N TRP A 100 5.70 -25.30 2.32
CA TRP A 100 6.94 -25.27 1.53
C TRP A 100 7.21 -26.56 0.77
N ARG A 101 6.92 -27.71 1.37
CA ARG A 101 7.11 -29.05 0.77
C ARG A 101 5.82 -29.65 0.24
N HIS A 102 4.71 -28.90 0.25
CA HIS A 102 3.43 -29.38 -0.25
C HIS A 102 3.53 -29.66 -1.76
N GLU A 103 2.94 -30.76 -2.23
CA GLU A 103 3.03 -31.21 -3.62
C GLU A 103 2.54 -30.13 -4.60
N LEU A 104 1.33 -29.61 -4.37
CA LEU A 104 0.73 -28.58 -5.23
C LEU A 104 1.31 -27.17 -5.03
N LEU A 105 1.52 -26.74 -3.78
CA LEU A 105 1.85 -25.34 -3.47
C LEU A 105 3.37 -25.09 -3.42
N GLY A 106 4.15 -26.08 -2.96
CA GLY A 106 5.59 -25.96 -2.75
C GLY A 106 6.37 -25.46 -3.97
N PRO A 107 6.16 -26.02 -5.19
CA PRO A 107 6.85 -25.54 -6.38
C PRO A 107 6.63 -24.04 -6.65
N VAL A 108 5.41 -23.55 -6.49
CA VAL A 108 5.07 -22.13 -6.70
C VAL A 108 5.66 -21.27 -5.60
N LEU A 109 5.59 -21.69 -4.33
CA LEU A 109 6.13 -20.94 -3.19
C LEU A 109 7.65 -20.80 -3.26
N ARG A 110 8.37 -21.84 -3.70
CA ARG A 110 9.83 -21.78 -3.91
C ARG A 110 10.22 -20.84 -5.05
N ARG A 111 9.46 -20.86 -6.15
CA ARG A 111 9.74 -20.03 -7.34
C ARG A 111 9.33 -18.56 -7.14
N LYS A 112 8.27 -18.31 -6.38
CA LYS A 112 7.66 -16.98 -6.19
C LYS A 112 7.28 -16.76 -4.71
N PRO A 113 8.26 -16.73 -3.78
CA PRO A 113 7.99 -16.60 -2.35
C PRO A 113 7.39 -15.24 -1.97
N TRP A 114 7.42 -14.26 -2.87
CA TRP A 114 6.81 -12.93 -2.67
C TRP A 114 5.34 -12.86 -3.11
N LEU A 115 4.72 -13.96 -3.56
CA LEU A 115 3.34 -13.94 -4.03
C LEU A 115 2.38 -13.66 -2.86
N ARG A 116 1.49 -12.68 -3.01
CA ARG A 116 0.53 -12.27 -1.99
C ARG A 116 -0.87 -12.09 -2.58
N PRO A 117 -1.93 -12.28 -1.78
CA PRO A 117 -3.26 -11.80 -2.14
C PRO A 117 -3.24 -10.31 -2.47
N ARG A 118 -3.96 -9.91 -3.52
CA ARG A 118 -4.17 -8.49 -3.82
C ARG A 118 -5.17 -7.93 -2.81
N ARG A 119 -4.90 -6.73 -2.32
CA ARG A 119 -5.75 -6.02 -1.36
C ARG A 119 -6.15 -4.66 -1.91
N ARG A 120 -7.27 -4.14 -1.44
CA ARG A 120 -7.69 -2.75 -1.62
C ARG A 120 -7.52 -2.02 -0.29
N PRO A 121 -7.23 -0.71 -0.31
CA PRO A 121 -7.10 0.07 0.92
C PRO A 121 -8.41 0.12 1.71
N GLU A 122 -9.54 0.22 1.02
CA GLU A 122 -10.86 0.39 1.65
C GLU A 122 -11.83 -0.77 1.37
N PRO A 123 -12.67 -1.16 2.35
CA PRO A 123 -13.65 -2.22 2.18
C PRO A 123 -14.67 -1.96 1.07
N PHE A 124 -15.18 -0.71 0.95
CA PHE A 124 -16.18 -0.38 -0.07
C PHE A 124 -15.60 -0.58 -1.49
N GLU A 125 -14.32 -0.27 -1.69
CA GLU A 125 -13.65 -0.52 -2.97
C GLU A 125 -13.44 -2.00 -3.24
N ALA A 126 -13.22 -2.81 -2.20
CA ALA A 126 -13.14 -4.26 -2.35
C ALA A 126 -14.49 -4.84 -2.81
N LEU A 127 -15.60 -4.31 -2.29
CA LEU A 127 -16.96 -4.73 -2.66
C LEU A 127 -17.39 -4.23 -4.05
N ALA A 128 -17.06 -2.98 -4.40
CA ALA A 128 -17.44 -2.39 -5.69
C ALA A 128 -16.79 -3.07 -6.91
N TRP A 129 -15.73 -3.84 -6.70
CA TRP A 129 -14.96 -4.51 -7.75
C TRP A 129 -14.78 -6.02 -7.49
N ALA A 130 -15.69 -6.61 -6.72
CA ALA A 130 -15.73 -8.05 -6.42
C ALA A 130 -16.17 -8.89 -7.62
#